data_AF-A0A7V9Q4D3-F1
#
_entry.id   AF-A0A7V9Q4D3-F1
#
_cell.length_a   1.000
_cell.length_b   1.000
_cell.length_c   1.000
_cell.angle_alpha   90.00
_cell.angle_beta   90.00
_cell.angle_gamma   90.00
#
_symmetry.space_group_name_H-M   'P 1'
#
loop_
_entity.id
_entity.type
_entity.pdbx_description
1 polymer ?
#
loop_
_entity_poly.entity_id
_entity_poly.type
_entity_poly.pdbx_seq_one_letter_code
_entity_poly.pdbx_strand_id
1 'polypeptide(L)' 'MIHNVPSTIEHILTELRKVIVGQDAVIEQVLIAFLAEGHALIEGVPGTAKTLLVKTLARI' A
#
# COMPACT_ATOMS: atom_id res chain seq x y z
N MET A 1 -12.30 -7.58 20.47
CA MET A 1 -12.68 -7.39 19.04
C MET A 1 -11.55 -6.80 18.17
N ILE A 2 -10.36 -6.46 18.71
CA ILE A 2 -9.26 -5.81 17.97
C ILE A 2 -8.13 -6.82 17.60
N HIS A 3 -8.32 -8.12 17.89
CA HIS A 3 -7.24 -9.12 17.77
C HIS A 3 -6.80 -9.43 16.33
N ASN A 4 -7.56 -9.00 15.30
CA ASN A 4 -7.28 -9.31 13.89
C ASN A 4 -6.64 -8.16 13.11
N VAL A 5 -6.48 -6.97 13.69
CA VAL A 5 -5.93 -5.81 12.95
C VAL A 5 -4.51 -6.09 12.46
N PRO A 6 -3.57 -6.58 13.31
CA PRO A 6 -2.20 -6.85 12.85
C PRO A 6 -2.15 -7.84 11.68
N SER A 7 -2.94 -8.93 11.75
CA SER A 7 -2.98 -9.95 10.69
C SER A 7 -3.54 -9.42 9.37
N THR A 8 -4.52 -8.52 9.40
CA THR A 8 -5.08 -7.92 8.18
C THR A 8 -4.06 -7.02 7.50
N ILE A 9 -3.31 -6.22 8.27
CA ILE A 9 -2.27 -5.36 7.74
C ILE A 9 -1.14 -6.18 7.12
N GLU A 10 -0.68 -7.23 7.80
CA GLU A 10 0.33 -8.14 7.27
C GLU A 10 -0.12 -8.80 5.95
N HIS A 11 -1.39 -9.21 5.86
CA HIS A 11 -1.96 -9.76 4.64
C HIS A 11 -1.92 -8.74 3.49
N ILE A 12 -2.41 -7.51 3.70
CA ILE A 12 -2.41 -6.44 2.69
C ILE A 12 -0.97 -6.14 2.21
N LEU A 13 -0.03 -5.98 3.15
CA LEU A 13 1.37 -5.71 2.82
C LEU A 13 2.00 -6.86 2.04
N THR A 14 1.67 -8.11 2.39
CA THR A 14 2.16 -9.30 1.68
C THR A 14 1.65 -9.33 0.24
N GLU A 15 0.36 -9.08 0.01
CA GLU A 15 -0.21 -9.05 -1.33
C GLU A 15 0.38 -7.91 -2.19
N LEU A 16 0.61 -6.73 -1.60
CA LEU A 16 1.24 -5.60 -2.30
C LEU A 16 2.68 -5.91 -2.72
N ARG A 17 3.48 -6.53 -1.84
CA ARG A 17 4.89 -6.88 -2.11
C ARG A 17 5.07 -7.93 -3.19
N LYS A 18 4.05 -8.74 -3.50
CA LYS A 18 4.08 -9.69 -4.64
C LYS A 18 4.08 -8.97 -5.99
N VAL A 19 3.51 -7.78 -6.06
CA VAL A 19 3.31 -7.04 -7.32
C VAL A 19 4.23 -5.82 -7.42
N ILE A 20 4.50 -5.16 -6.30
CA ILE A 20 5.27 -3.94 -6.22
C ILE A 20 6.66 -4.25 -5.65
N VAL A 21 7.70 -3.99 -6.43
CA VAL A 21 9.10 -4.29 -6.06
C VAL A 21 9.84 -2.99 -5.70
N GLY A 22 10.57 -3.00 -4.58
CA GLY A 22 11.50 -1.93 -4.19
C GLY A 22 10.85 -0.63 -3.72
N GLN A 23 9.57 -0.64 -3.33
CA GLN A 23 8.81 0.53 -2.89
C GLN A 23 8.20 0.34 -1.49
N ASP A 24 8.85 -0.42 -0.60
CA ASP A 24 8.29 -0.77 0.72
C ASP A 24 7.87 0.45 1.55
N ALA A 25 8.71 1.50 1.59
CA ALA A 25 8.39 2.72 2.33
C ALA A 25 7.14 3.43 1.77
N VAL A 26 6.98 3.47 0.44
CA VAL A 26 5.81 4.11 -0.20
C VAL A 26 4.55 3.29 0.07
N ILE A 27 4.65 1.96 0.02
CA ILE A 27 3.55 1.06 0.35
C ILE A 27 3.05 1.32 1.78
N GLU A 28 3.97 1.37 2.74
CA GLU A 28 3.64 1.62 4.14
C GLU A 28 2.99 3.00 4.33
N GLN A 29 3.55 4.06 3.74
CA GLN A 29 3.01 5.41 3.83
C GLN A 29 1.60 5.54 3.23
N VAL A 30 1.34 4.92 2.08
CA VAL A 30 0.02 4.92 1.44
C VAL A 30 -0.99 4.17 2.30
N LEU A 31 -0.60 3.03 2.87
CA LEU A 31 -1.48 2.26 3.74
C LEU A 31 -1.80 3.03 5.04
N ILE A 32 -0.81 3.70 5.64
CA ILE A 32 -1.01 4.58 6.80
C ILE A 32 -1.99 5.71 6.45
N ALA A 33 -1.78 6.39 5.33
CA ALA A 33 -2.66 7.47 4.90
C ALA A 33 -4.10 6.99 4.71
N PHE A 34 -4.29 5.82 4.08
CA PHE A 34 -5.61 5.23 3.86
C PHE A 34 -6.32 4.88 5.18
N LEU A 35 -5.63 4.22 6.10
CA LEU A 35 -6.19 3.82 7.40
C LEU A 35 -6.49 5.01 8.32
N ALA A 36 -5.74 6.10 8.16
CA ALA A 36 -5.96 7.35 8.87
C ALA A 36 -7.03 8.24 8.21
N GLU A 37 -7.73 7.75 7.18
CA GLU A 37 -8.68 8.53 6.36
C GLU A 37 -8.05 9.80 5.75
N GLY A 38 -6.73 9.79 5.55
CA GLY A 38 -5.96 10.87 4.98
C GLY A 38 -5.81 10.77 3.45
N HIS A 39 -4.99 11.66 2.89
CA HIS A 39 -4.70 11.71 1.47
C HIS A 39 -3.20 11.66 1.24
N ALA A 40 -2.78 10.98 0.16
CA ALA A 40 -1.38 10.87 -0.24
C ALA A 40 -1.21 11.28 -1.70
N LEU A 41 -0.14 12.03 -1.98
CA LEU A 41 0.31 12.36 -3.33
C LEU A 41 1.56 11.52 -3.64
N ILE A 42 1.53 10.76 -4.73
CA ILE A 42 2.65 9.89 -5.12
C ILE A 42 3.32 10.49 -6.36
N GLU A 43 4.52 11.03 -6.17
CA GLU A 43 5.33 11.64 -7.23
C GLU A 43 6.53 10.78 -7.62
N GLY A 44 7.03 10.96 -8.83
CA GLY A 44 8.22 10.28 -9.35
C GLY A 44 8.20 10.16 -10.87
N VAL A 45 9.32 9.73 -11.45
CA VAL A 45 9.47 9.57 -12.91
C VAL A 45 8.55 8.49 -13.51
N PRO A 46 8.29 8.50 -14.83
CA PRO A 46 7.49 7.46 -15.48
C PRO A 46 8.07 6.04 -15.25
N GLY A 47 7.19 5.04 -15.12
CA GLY A 47 7.60 3.63 -14.97
C GLY A 47 7.84 3.15 -13.52
N THR A 48 7.69 4.00 -12.50
CA THR A 48 7.94 3.63 -11.09
C THR A 48 6.76 2.94 -10.38
N ALA A 49 5.93 2.21 -11.12
CA ALA A 49 4.79 1.45 -10.59
C ALA A 49 3.72 2.24 -9.79
N LYS A 50 3.71 3.58 -9.78
CA LYS A 50 2.73 4.41 -9.02
C LYS A 50 1.27 4.02 -9.30
N THR A 51 0.91 3.94 -10.58
CA THR A 51 -0.45 3.54 -10.99
C THR A 51 -0.75 2.08 -10.66
N LEU A 52 0.27 1.20 -10.73
CA LEU A 52 0.12 -0.20 -10.39
C LEU A 52 -0.13 -0.35 -8.88
N LEU A 53 0.59 0.38 -8.04
CA LEU A 53 0.44 0.38 -6.58
C LEU A 53 -0.99 0.71 -6.16
N VAL A 54 -1.53 1.84 -6.63
CA VAL A 54 -2.90 2.26 -6.27
C VAL A 54 -3.94 1.27 -6.77
N LYS A 55 -3.77 0.73 -7.99
CA LYS A 55 -4.67 -0.29 -8.55
C LYS A 55 -4.62 -1.61 -7.79
N THR A 56 -3.45 -2.04 -7.33
CA THR A 56 -3.29 -3.27 -6.56
C THR A 56 -3.92 -3.10 -5.18
N LEU A 57 -3.66 -1.99 -4.49
CA LEU A 57 -4.28 -1.68 -3.20
C LEU A 57 -5.81 -1.68 -3.29
N ALA A 58 -6.39 -1.08 -4.33
CA ALA A 58 -7.84 -1.04 -4.52
C ALA A 58 -8.50 -2.39 -4.86
N ARG A 59 -7.70 -3.42 -5.20
CA ARG A 59 -8.20 -4.76 -5.54
C ARG A 59 -8.12 -5.76 -4.39
N ILE A 60 -7.28 -5.48 -3.40
CA ILE A 60 -7.12 -6.26 -2.17
C ILE A 60 -8.23 -5.86 -1.21
#